data_AF-A0A7X7GKP4-F1
#
_entry.id   AF-A0A7X7GKP4-F1
#
_cell.length_a   1.000
_cell.length_b   1.000
_cell.length_c   1.000
_cell.angle_alpha   90.00
_cell.angle_beta   90.00
_cell.angle_gamma   90.00
#
_symmetry.space_group_name_H-M   'P 1'
#
loop_
_entity.id
_entity.type
_entity.pdbx_description
1 polymer ?
#
loop_
_entity_poly.entity_id
_entity_poly.type
_entity_poly.pdbx_seq_one_letter_code
_entity_poly.pdbx_strand_id
1 'polypeptide(L)'
;MTDNQNIADLPDWAQTVIRDLRSEAATNRRTAQEATAERDSLREQLHAKATAEALESVRSLMADPEDLARFVDAAELVGDDGAPDAAKYTEAAKKLVESKPHLAPRGKDFGAPVGGAGRSGNGVGGARPRAERHDTDAQIQAGQQDFINAVRGS
;
A
#
# COMPACT_ATOMS: atom_id res chain seq x y z
N MET A 1 -7.39 -62.65 18.57
CA MET A 1 -8.79 -62.28 18.81
C MET A 1 -8.81 -60.79 19.05
N THR A 2 -9.16 -60.02 18.03
CA THR A 2 -9.42 -58.59 18.18
C THR A 2 -10.81 -58.48 18.79
N ASP A 3 -10.88 -58.19 20.08
CA ASP A 3 -12.14 -57.85 20.76
C ASP A 3 -12.65 -56.55 20.13
N ASN A 4 -13.48 -56.69 19.10
CA ASN A 4 -14.14 -55.59 18.43
C ASN A 4 -15.33 -55.19 19.33
N GLN A 5 -15.03 -54.52 20.44
CA GLN A 5 -16.00 -53.98 21.39
C GLN A 5 -16.88 -52.96 20.65
N ASN A 6 -18.04 -53.42 20.18
CA ASN A 6 -18.96 -52.57 19.46
C ASN A 6 -19.58 -51.60 20.47
N ILE A 7 -19.62 -50.30 20.14
CA ILE A 7 -20.14 -49.27 21.06
C ILE A 7 -21.61 -49.54 21.39
N ALA A 8 -22.33 -50.21 20.48
CA ALA A 8 -23.70 -50.67 20.68
C ALA A 8 -23.87 -51.67 21.83
N ASP A 9 -22.81 -52.34 22.27
CA ASP A 9 -22.84 -53.35 23.35
C ASP A 9 -22.61 -52.73 24.74
N LEU A 10 -22.34 -51.42 24.81
CA LEU A 10 -22.12 -50.71 26.08
C LEU A 10 -23.45 -50.28 26.73
N PRO A 11 -23.48 -50.04 28.05
CA PRO A 11 -24.63 -49.41 28.71
C PRO A 11 -24.97 -48.04 28.11
N ASP A 12 -26.25 -47.68 28.08
CA ASP A 12 -26.76 -46.46 27.41
C ASP A 12 -26.10 -45.16 27.92
N TRP A 13 -25.81 -45.09 29.22
CA TRP A 13 -25.09 -43.96 29.81
C TRP A 13 -23.68 -43.81 29.23
N ALA A 14 -22.98 -44.92 28.97
CA ALA A 14 -21.63 -44.93 28.40
C ALA A 14 -21.66 -44.60 26.91
N GLN A 15 -22.66 -45.09 26.17
CA GLN A 15 -22.86 -44.72 24.76
C GLN A 15 -23.10 -43.22 24.59
N THR A 16 -23.88 -42.63 25.50
CA THR A 16 -24.17 -41.18 25.52
C THR A 16 -22.89 -40.38 25.77
N VAL A 17 -22.12 -40.72 26.81
CA VAL A 17 -20.83 -40.06 27.11
C VAL A 17 -19.86 -40.16 25.93
N ILE A 18 -19.76 -41.32 25.27
CA ILE A 18 -18.89 -41.48 24.09
C ILE A 18 -19.36 -40.59 22.93
N ARG A 19 -20.67 -40.47 22.71
CA ARG A 19 -21.22 -39.59 21.67
C ARG A 19 -20.90 -38.13 21.97
N ASP A 20 -21.07 -37.70 23.21
CA ASP A 20 -20.81 -36.33 23.64
C ASP A 20 -19.32 -35.98 23.51
N LEU A 21 -18.43 -36.86 24.01
CA LEU A 21 -16.99 -36.69 23.86
C LEU A 21 -16.54 -36.64 22.39
N ARG A 22 -17.17 -37.43 21.51
CA ARG A 22 -16.89 -37.39 20.07
C ARG A 22 -17.36 -36.09 19.44
N SER A 23 -18.53 -35.60 19.82
CA SER A 23 -19.07 -34.32 19.38
C SER A 23 -18.19 -33.15 19.82
N GLU A 24 -17.74 -33.18 21.08
CA GLU A 24 -16.82 -32.19 21.64
C GLU A 24 -15.46 -32.25 20.95
N ALA A 25 -14.88 -33.44 20.77
CA ALA A 25 -13.63 -33.61 20.06
C ALA A 25 -13.72 -33.15 18.59
N ALA A 26 -14.84 -33.39 17.91
CA ALA A 26 -15.07 -32.90 16.56
C ALA A 26 -15.14 -31.37 16.52
N THR A 27 -15.86 -30.77 17.48
CA THR A 27 -15.93 -29.32 17.65
C THR A 27 -14.55 -28.72 17.90
N ASN A 28 -13.77 -29.29 18.83
CA ASN A 28 -12.44 -28.81 19.18
C ASN A 28 -11.45 -28.91 18.00
N ARG A 29 -11.55 -29.96 17.17
CA ARG A 29 -10.73 -30.05 15.94
C ARG A 29 -11.10 -28.96 14.95
N ARG A 30 -12.40 -28.69 14.78
CA ARG A 30 -12.88 -27.65 13.88
C ARG A 30 -12.45 -26.26 14.35
N THR A 31 -12.64 -25.94 15.63
CA THR A 31 -12.22 -24.64 16.18
C THR A 31 -10.70 -24.46 16.10
N ALA A 32 -9.92 -25.52 16.32
CA ALA A 32 -8.46 -25.47 16.13
C ALA A 32 -8.09 -25.18 14.67
N GLN A 33 -8.76 -25.80 13.70
CA GLN A 33 -8.55 -25.53 12.27
C GLN A 33 -8.90 -24.09 11.91
N GLU A 34 -10.06 -23.61 12.36
CA GLU A 34 -10.51 -22.22 12.13
C GLU A 34 -9.53 -21.21 12.74
N ALA A 35 -9.06 -21.44 13.98
CA ALA A 35 -8.07 -20.59 14.63
C ALA A 35 -6.71 -20.60 13.92
N THR A 36 -6.27 -21.75 13.39
CA THR A 36 -5.04 -21.79 12.58
C THR A 36 -5.19 -21.00 11.27
N ALA A 37 -6.33 -21.13 10.59
CA ALA A 37 -6.59 -20.39 9.36
C ALA A 37 -6.69 -18.88 9.61
N GLU A 38 -7.34 -18.46 10.69
CA GLU A 38 -7.43 -17.05 11.09
C GLU A 38 -6.05 -16.48 11.43
N ARG A 39 -5.24 -17.21 12.22
CA ARG A 39 -3.86 -16.81 12.54
C ARG A 39 -3.03 -16.62 11.27
N ASP A 40 -3.13 -17.55 10.32
CA ASP A 40 -2.34 -17.49 9.09
C ASP A 40 -2.79 -16.33 8.20
N SER A 41 -4.10 -16.07 8.10
CA SER A 41 -4.64 -14.87 7.43
C SER A 41 -4.17 -13.56 8.07
N LEU A 42 -4.19 -13.47 9.41
CA LEU A 42 -3.72 -12.28 10.13
C LEU A 42 -2.21 -12.05 9.94
N ARG A 43 -1.41 -13.13 9.91
CA ARG A 43 0.02 -13.05 9.62
C ARG A 43 0.27 -12.51 8.22
N GLU A 44 -0.44 -13.02 7.22
CA GLU A 44 -0.31 -12.53 5.84
C GLU A 44 -0.67 -11.04 5.73
N GLN A 45 -1.78 -10.62 6.35
CA GLN A 45 -2.18 -9.21 6.38
C GLN A 45 -1.15 -8.32 7.07
N LEU A 46 -0.57 -8.78 8.19
CA LEU A 46 0.44 -8.04 8.93
C LEU A 46 1.72 -7.90 8.11
N HIS A 47 2.18 -8.97 7.46
CA HIS A 47 3.33 -8.93 6.56
C HIS A 47 3.11 -7.99 5.37
N ALA A 48 1.93 -8.04 4.73
CA ALA A 48 1.60 -7.15 3.63
C ALA A 48 1.65 -5.67 4.06
N LYS A 49 1.11 -5.36 5.25
CA LYS A 49 1.10 -4.01 5.80
C LYS A 49 2.51 -3.52 6.16
N ALA A 50 3.32 -4.37 6.81
CA ALA A 50 4.69 -4.06 7.16
C ALA A 50 5.55 -3.79 5.92
N THR A 51 5.38 -4.59 4.85
CA THR A 51 6.08 -4.37 3.57
C THR A 51 5.65 -3.05 2.94
N ALA A 52 4.35 -2.71 2.95
CA ALA A 52 3.87 -1.45 2.43
C ALA A 52 4.44 -0.24 3.20
N GLU A 53 4.55 -0.34 4.53
CA GLU A 53 5.14 0.70 5.37
C GLU A 53 6.65 0.87 5.11
N ALA A 54 7.37 -0.24 4.94
CA ALA A 54 8.78 -0.22 4.56
C ALA A 54 9.00 0.42 3.17
N LEU A 55 8.13 0.12 2.19
CA LEU A 55 8.18 0.73 0.85
C LEU A 55 7.83 2.22 0.88
N GLU A 56 6.88 2.66 1.72
CA GLU A 56 6.57 4.09 1.86
C GLU A 56 7.77 4.87 2.41
N SER A 57 8.57 4.27 3.30
CA SER A 57 9.77 4.92 3.86
C SER A 57 10.80 5.32 2.80
N VAL A 58 10.87 4.59 1.68
CA VAL A 58 11.83 4.83 0.59
C VAL A 58 11.24 5.60 -0.59
N ARG A 59 9.97 6.00 -0.51
CA ARG A 59 9.28 6.73 -1.59
C ARG A 59 9.90 8.08 -1.95
N SER A 60 10.58 8.71 -1.00
CA SER A 60 11.34 9.94 -1.25
C SER A 60 12.69 9.71 -1.96
N LEU A 61 13.17 8.46 -1.99
CA LEU A 61 14.49 8.08 -2.51
C LEU A 61 14.42 7.43 -3.88
N MET A 62 13.29 6.82 -4.24
CA MET A 62 13.09 6.09 -5.50
C MET A 62 11.85 6.58 -6.24
N ALA A 63 11.89 6.55 -7.57
CA ALA A 63 10.73 6.85 -8.40
C ALA A 63 9.61 5.79 -8.23
N ASP A 64 10.00 4.52 -8.14
CA ASP A 64 9.13 3.39 -7.85
C ASP A 64 9.77 2.52 -6.75
N PRO A 65 9.25 2.58 -5.50
CA PRO A 65 9.74 1.74 -4.41
C PRO A 65 9.69 0.24 -4.69
N GLU A 66 8.74 -0.25 -5.50
CA GLU A 66 8.59 -1.68 -5.77
C GLU A 66 9.76 -2.25 -6.60
N ASP A 67 10.52 -1.39 -7.28
CA ASP A 67 11.74 -1.79 -8.00
C ASP A 67 12.79 -2.41 -7.08
N LEU A 68 12.77 -2.12 -5.77
CA LEU A 68 13.66 -2.79 -4.81
C LEU A 68 13.56 -4.31 -4.89
N ALA A 69 12.35 -4.86 -4.97
CA ALA A 69 12.12 -6.30 -5.05
C ALA A 69 12.62 -6.92 -6.37
N ARG A 70 12.92 -6.11 -7.40
CA ARG A 70 13.47 -6.57 -8.68
C ARG A 70 15.00 -6.62 -8.69
N PHE A 71 15.65 -5.84 -7.84
CA PHE A 71 17.11 -5.64 -7.87
C PHE A 71 17.83 -6.05 -6.59
N VAL A 72 17.11 -6.23 -5.49
CA VAL A 72 17.65 -6.61 -4.18
C VAL A 72 16.97 -7.88 -3.72
N ASP A 73 17.76 -8.80 -3.14
CA ASP A 73 17.22 -10.03 -2.58
C ASP A 73 16.33 -9.70 -1.37
N ALA A 74 15.13 -10.30 -1.32
CA ALA A 74 14.21 -10.14 -0.21
C ALA A 74 14.84 -10.52 1.14
N ALA A 75 15.77 -11.48 1.15
CA ALA A 75 16.49 -11.86 2.37
C ALA A 75 17.38 -10.73 2.94
N GLU A 76 17.83 -9.80 2.09
CA GLU A 76 18.62 -8.64 2.52
C GLU A 76 17.75 -7.50 3.08
N LEU A 77 16.43 -7.55 2.85
CA LEU A 77 15.48 -6.52 3.21
C LEU A 77 14.72 -6.81 4.52
N VAL A 78 14.90 -8.00 5.08
CA VAL A 78 14.24 -8.45 6.31
C VAL A 78 15.18 -8.44 7.52
N GLY A 79 14.63 -8.23 8.70
CA GLY A 79 15.31 -8.38 9.99
C GLY A 79 15.54 -9.83 10.38
N ASP A 80 16.18 -10.05 11.53
CA ASP A 80 16.47 -11.39 12.06
C ASP A 80 15.19 -12.17 12.43
N ASP A 81 14.08 -11.46 12.61
CA ASP A 81 12.74 -11.99 12.84
C ASP A 81 11.99 -12.33 11.54
N GLY A 82 12.60 -12.06 10.39
CA GLY A 82 11.98 -12.23 9.07
C GLY A 82 10.95 -11.15 8.73
N ALA A 83 10.82 -10.08 9.53
CA ALA A 83 9.96 -8.95 9.23
C ALA A 83 10.68 -7.92 8.33
N PRO A 84 9.98 -7.16 7.48
CA PRO A 84 10.58 -6.07 6.71
C PRO A 84 11.30 -5.04 7.62
N ASP A 85 12.56 -4.72 7.30
CA ASP A 85 13.37 -3.78 8.08
C ASP A 85 13.54 -2.45 7.33
N ALA A 86 12.88 -1.39 7.81
CA ALA A 86 12.90 -0.08 7.17
C ALA A 86 14.31 0.51 6.99
N ALA A 87 15.25 0.22 7.89
CA ALA A 87 16.63 0.69 7.76
C ALA A 87 17.34 -0.01 6.59
N LYS A 88 17.16 -1.33 6.47
CA LYS A 88 17.71 -2.11 5.34
C LYS A 88 17.11 -1.68 4.01
N TYR A 89 15.79 -1.45 3.95
CA TYR A 89 15.13 -0.88 2.77
C TYR A 89 15.75 0.47 2.37
N THR A 90 15.95 1.37 3.34
CA THR A 90 16.52 2.70 3.09
C THR A 90 17.96 2.62 2.57
N GLU A 91 18.79 1.77 3.16
CA GLU A 91 20.17 1.58 2.71
C GLU A 91 20.24 0.95 1.32
N ALA A 92 19.43 -0.08 1.07
CA ALA A 92 19.32 -0.73 -0.22
C ALA A 92 18.85 0.24 -1.30
N ALA A 93 17.84 1.08 -1.00
CA ALA A 93 17.34 2.11 -1.90
C ALA A 93 18.43 3.11 -2.31
N LYS A 94 19.21 3.61 -1.34
CA LYS A 94 20.31 4.55 -1.62
C LYS A 94 21.36 3.92 -2.52
N LYS A 95 21.84 2.72 -2.18
CA LYS A 95 22.83 1.99 -2.99
C LYS A 95 22.31 1.70 -4.40
N LEU A 96 21.04 1.32 -4.51
CA LEU A 96 20.41 1.03 -5.79
C LEU A 96 20.33 2.29 -6.65
N VAL A 97 19.89 3.41 -6.10
CA VAL A 97 19.81 4.70 -6.81
C VAL A 97 21.19 5.21 -7.22
N GLU A 98 22.22 5.05 -6.39
CA GLU A 98 23.60 5.36 -6.73
C GLU A 98 24.09 4.53 -7.93
N SER A 99 23.80 3.22 -7.93
CA SER A 99 24.17 2.33 -9.04
C SER A 99 23.32 2.53 -10.30
N LYS A 100 22.07 2.97 -10.13
CA LYS A 100 21.07 3.15 -11.18
C LYS A 100 20.37 4.50 -11.01
N PRO A 101 21.02 5.61 -11.43
CA PRO A 101 20.48 6.96 -11.23
C PRO A 101 19.12 7.21 -11.88
N HIS A 102 18.76 6.43 -12.90
CA HIS A 102 17.45 6.52 -13.55
C HIS A 102 16.27 6.06 -12.68
N LEU A 103 16.54 5.35 -11.58
CA LEU A 103 15.56 4.94 -10.58
C LEU A 103 15.32 6.01 -9.50
N ALA A 104 16.14 7.07 -9.47
CA ALA A 104 15.89 8.22 -8.60
C ALA A 104 14.56 8.90 -8.95
N PRO A 105 13.87 9.53 -7.98
CA PRO A 105 12.73 10.37 -8.24
C PRO A 105 13.11 11.41 -9.28
N ARG A 106 12.36 11.46 -10.38
CA ARG A 106 12.48 12.58 -11.31
C ARG A 106 12.06 13.82 -10.57
N GLY A 107 12.93 14.82 -10.52
CA GLY A 107 12.57 16.15 -10.06
C GLY A 107 11.26 16.54 -10.74
N LYS A 108 10.29 16.97 -9.94
CA LYS A 108 9.07 17.59 -10.44
C LYS A 108 9.48 18.89 -11.11
N ASP A 109 9.91 18.82 -12.36
CA ASP A 109 10.07 19.98 -13.23
C ASP A 109 8.66 20.48 -13.59
N PHE A 110 7.94 21.03 -12.61
CA PHE A 110 6.74 21.86 -12.83
C PHE A 110 7.08 23.18 -13.53
N GLY A 111 8.30 23.33 -14.04
CA GLY A 111 8.80 24.51 -14.74
C GLY A 111 9.54 24.20 -16.04
N ALA A 112 9.55 22.96 -16.55
CA ALA A 112 10.00 22.74 -17.92
C ALA A 112 8.94 23.32 -18.86
N PRO A 113 9.20 24.43 -19.59
CA PRO A 113 8.28 24.85 -20.62
C PRO A 113 8.15 23.70 -21.61
N VAL A 114 6.91 23.29 -21.88
CA VAL A 114 6.58 22.37 -22.96
C VAL A 114 6.99 23.06 -24.27
N GLY A 115 8.27 22.92 -24.65
CA GLY A 115 8.89 23.71 -25.71
C GLY A 115 10.40 23.51 -25.85
N GLY A 116 10.96 22.42 -25.33
CA GLY A 116 12.36 22.06 -25.54
C GLY A 116 12.63 21.70 -27.00
N ALA A 117 13.11 22.69 -27.76
CA ALA A 117 13.90 22.61 -29.00
C ALA A 117 13.85 21.28 -29.79
N GLY A 118 12.67 20.90 -30.26
CA GLY A 118 12.50 19.94 -31.33
C GLY A 118 12.67 20.63 -32.67
N ARG A 119 13.77 20.33 -33.36
CA ARG A 119 13.87 20.13 -34.82
C ARG A 119 13.15 21.16 -35.72
N SER A 120 13.97 21.94 -36.44
CA SER A 120 13.62 22.75 -37.62
C SER A 120 12.40 22.24 -38.40
N GLY A 121 11.33 23.04 -38.42
CA GLY A 121 10.17 22.86 -39.28
C GLY A 121 9.40 24.18 -39.35
N ASN A 122 9.18 24.68 -40.57
CA ASN A 122 8.62 25.98 -40.94
C ASN A 122 7.58 26.59 -39.97
N GLY A 123 7.78 27.87 -39.66
CA GLY A 123 6.83 28.68 -38.92
C GLY A 123 5.55 28.96 -39.71
N VAL A 124 4.42 28.52 -39.16
CA VAL A 124 3.09 29.05 -39.47
C VAL A 124 2.22 28.87 -38.21
N GLY A 125 1.93 29.96 -37.50
CA GLY A 125 1.08 29.90 -36.31
C GLY A 125 1.09 31.22 -35.54
N GLY A 126 0.04 32.02 -35.73
CA GLY A 126 -0.08 33.42 -35.33
C GLY A 126 0.23 33.74 -33.87
N ALA A 127 0.60 35.01 -33.65
CA ALA A 127 0.78 35.60 -32.34
C ALA A 127 -0.45 35.35 -31.45
N ARG A 128 -0.29 34.55 -30.40
CA ARG A 128 -1.27 34.48 -29.33
C ARG A 128 -1.18 35.77 -28.52
N PRO A 129 -2.29 36.45 -28.23
CA PRO A 129 -2.26 37.66 -27.41
C PRO A 129 -1.66 37.33 -26.04
N ARG A 130 -0.79 38.22 -25.59
CA ARG A 130 -0.16 38.20 -24.27
C ARG A 130 -1.25 38.00 -23.21
N ALA A 131 -1.19 36.91 -22.46
CA ALA A 131 -2.03 36.72 -21.29
C ALA A 131 -1.76 37.89 -20.33
N GLU A 132 -2.75 38.76 -20.18
CA GLU A 132 -2.76 39.78 -19.15
C GLU A 132 -2.63 39.07 -17.80
N ARG A 133 -1.68 39.51 -16.97
CA ARG A 133 -1.58 39.05 -15.59
C ARG A 133 -2.81 39.59 -14.87
N HIS A 134 -3.85 38.79 -14.76
CA HIS A 134 -4.96 39.12 -13.88
C HIS A 134 -4.47 39.02 -12.45
N ASP A 135 -4.34 40.17 -11.80
CA ASP A 135 -4.06 40.25 -10.38
C ASP A 135 -5.24 39.64 -9.64
N THR A 136 -5.02 38.42 -9.15
CA THR A 136 -6.06 37.56 -8.58
C THR A 136 -6.62 38.20 -7.32
N ASP A 137 -5.79 38.95 -6.60
CA ASP A 137 -6.16 39.68 -5.40
C ASP A 137 -7.11 40.85 -5.72
N ALA A 138 -6.89 41.53 -6.85
CA ALA A 138 -7.77 42.60 -7.31
C ALA A 138 -9.16 42.07 -7.73
N GLN A 139 -9.22 40.88 -8.37
CA GLN A 139 -10.49 40.23 -8.71
C GLN A 139 -11.25 39.77 -7.46
N ILE A 140 -10.56 39.23 -6.46
CA ILE A 140 -11.18 38.81 -5.21
C ILE A 140 -11.73 40.02 -4.45
N GLN A 141 -10.98 41.12 -4.39
CA GLN A 141 -11.47 42.36 -3.76
C GLN A 141 -12.67 42.97 -4.49
N ALA A 142 -12.67 42.97 -5.82
CA ALA A 142 -13.80 43.45 -6.61
C ALA A 142 -15.06 42.62 -6.34
N GLY A 143 -14.96 41.29 -6.35
CA GLY A 143 -16.10 40.41 -6.06
C GLY A 143 -16.64 40.57 -4.63
N GLN A 144 -15.78 40.85 -3.65
CA GLN A 144 -16.22 41.12 -2.27
C GLN A 144 -16.98 42.44 -2.16
N GLN A 145 -16.52 43.50 -2.84
CA GLN A 145 -17.21 44.79 -2.89
C GLN A 145 -18.59 44.68 -3.55
N ASP A 146 -18.69 43.93 -4.65
CA ASP A 146 -19.96 43.70 -5.33
C ASP A 146 -20.97 42.93 -4.46
N PHE A 147 -20.50 41.93 -3.72
CA PHE A 147 -21.34 41.21 -2.75
C PHE A 147 -21.82 42.12 -1.61
N ILE A 148 -20.93 42.96 -1.05
CA ILE A 148 -21.29 43.90 0.02
C ILE A 148 -22.33 44.91 -0.48
N ASN A 149 -22.19 45.41 -1.71
CA ASN A 149 -23.14 46.33 -2.31
C ASN A 149 -24.50 45.66 -2.58
N ALA A 150 -24.52 44.39 -3.00
CA ALA A 150 -25.75 43.64 -3.19
C ALA A 150 -26.51 43.38 -1.88
N VAL A 151 -25.79 43.09 -0.79
CA VAL A 151 -26.39 42.83 0.54
C VAL A 151 -26.87 44.11 1.22
N ARG A 152 -26.24 45.27 0.94
CA ARG A 152 -26.63 46.55 1.52
C ARG A 152 -27.67 47.31 0.68
N GLY A 153 -27.96 46.82 -0.52
CA GLY A 153 -28.91 47.39 -1.48
C GLY A 153 -30.29 46.72 -1.53
N SER A 154 -30.63 45.83 -0.58
CA SER A 154 -31.99 45.27 -0.39
C SER A 154 -32.68 45.86 0.83
#